data_AF-A0A843UB32-F1
#
_entry.id   AF-A0A843UB32-F1
#
_cell.length_a   1.000
_cell.length_b   1.000
_cell.length_c   1.000
_cell.angle_alpha   90.00
_cell.angle_beta   90.00
_cell.angle_gamma   90.00
#
_symmetry.space_group_name_H-M   'P 1'
#
loop_
_entity.id
_entity.type
_entity.pdbx_description
1 polymer ?
#
loop_
_entity_poly.entity_id
_entity_poly.type
_entity_poly.pdbx_seq_one_letter_code
_entity_poly.pdbx_strand_id
1 'polypeptide(L)'
;SAGNSSALYLTAAAQNLLCLKLAEELGVKIASPWVSWFKAASLPAIISLLATPYVLYKIFPPETKDTPDAPAAASERLKQMGPVTRSEWVMIGTMLLAVSLWIFGDFLGVSSVVAAMLGLSILLLLGVLNWDDCLSEKSAWDTLSWFAVLVGMAGQLTNFGIVTWMSNYVAKFLQSFSLSWPAAFGALQASYFFIHYLFASQTGHVGALYSAFLAMHLASGVPGILAALALAYNTNLFGALSHYSSGQSAVYYGAGYVELSDVFKLGFIMAMVNSIIWGVVGAIWWKFLGLY
;
A
#
# COMPACT_ATOMS: atom_id res chain seq x y z
N SER A 1 5.33 10.51 3.66
CA SER A 1 5.22 9.56 4.79
C SER A 1 4.11 8.52 4.56
N ALA A 2 2.90 8.94 4.13
CA ALA A 2 1.74 8.05 3.96
C ALA A 2 2.00 6.76 3.15
N GLY A 3 2.74 6.83 2.03
CA GLY A 3 3.04 5.63 1.22
C GLY A 3 3.80 4.53 1.97
N ASN A 4 4.76 4.89 2.84
CA ASN A 4 5.55 3.90 3.57
C ASN A 4 4.75 3.26 4.72
N SER A 5 3.88 4.03 5.40
CA SER A 5 2.96 3.48 6.39
C SER A 5 1.89 2.59 5.75
N SER A 6 1.40 2.95 4.56
CA SER A 6 0.46 2.14 3.78
C SER A 6 1.10 0.85 3.27
N ALA A 7 2.41 0.88 2.96
CA ALA A 7 3.16 -0.32 2.63
C ALA A 7 3.42 -1.23 3.84
N LEU A 8 3.53 -0.68 5.07
CA LEU A 8 3.81 -1.47 6.28
C LEU A 8 2.64 -2.37 6.68
N TYR A 9 1.40 -1.88 6.56
CA TYR A 9 0.20 -2.60 7.00
C TYR A 9 -0.68 -3.00 5.83
N LEU A 10 -1.05 -4.29 5.76
CA LEU A 10 -1.91 -4.81 4.70
C LEU A 10 -3.23 -4.04 4.57
N THR A 11 -3.84 -3.66 5.69
CA THR A 11 -5.15 -3.00 5.75
C THR A 11 -5.09 -1.48 5.68
N ALA A 12 -3.90 -0.87 5.51
CA ALA A 12 -3.76 0.59 5.49
C ALA A 12 -4.13 1.23 4.15
N ALA A 13 -4.29 0.45 3.09
CA ALA A 13 -4.76 0.95 1.80
C ALA A 13 -5.51 -0.15 1.04
N ALA A 14 -6.60 0.23 0.39
CA ALA A 14 -7.49 -0.72 -0.25
C ALA A 14 -6.78 -1.54 -1.33
N GLN A 15 -5.93 -0.88 -2.12
CA GLN A 15 -5.22 -1.49 -3.24
C GLN A 15 -4.29 -2.64 -2.81
N ASN A 16 -3.89 -2.68 -1.54
CA ASN A 16 -3.12 -3.79 -0.99
C ASN A 16 -3.90 -5.11 -1.03
N LEU A 17 -5.17 -5.07 -0.60
CA LEU A 17 -6.07 -6.24 -0.64
C LEU A 17 -6.41 -6.64 -2.08
N LEU A 18 -6.55 -5.65 -2.97
CA LEU A 18 -6.74 -5.90 -4.40
C LEU A 18 -5.54 -6.64 -5.01
N CYS A 19 -4.31 -6.22 -4.73
CA CYS A 19 -3.10 -6.91 -5.16
C CYS A 19 -3.06 -8.37 -4.70
N LEU A 20 -3.44 -8.65 -3.45
CA LEU A 20 -3.50 -10.03 -2.94
C LEU A 20 -4.55 -10.86 -3.67
N LYS A 21 -5.71 -10.29 -3.97
CA LYS A 21 -6.77 -10.98 -4.71
C LYS A 21 -6.37 -11.28 -6.15
N LEU A 22 -5.77 -10.33 -6.84
CA LEU A 22 -5.25 -10.53 -8.19
C LEU A 22 -4.07 -11.52 -8.23
N ALA A 23 -3.26 -11.60 -7.17
CA ALA A 23 -2.22 -12.61 -7.05
C ALA A 23 -2.79 -14.02 -6.87
N GLU A 24 -3.87 -14.15 -6.09
CA GLU A 24 -4.58 -15.42 -5.89
C GLU A 24 -5.17 -15.97 -7.21
N GLU A 25 -5.73 -15.11 -8.07
CA GLU A 25 -6.21 -15.47 -9.42
C GLU A 25 -5.09 -16.03 -10.33
N LEU A 26 -3.84 -15.63 -10.07
CA LEU A 26 -2.65 -16.14 -10.78
C LEU A 26 -1.97 -17.31 -10.05
N GLY A 27 -2.64 -17.91 -9.07
CA GLY A 27 -2.15 -19.07 -8.32
C GLY A 27 -1.14 -18.73 -7.22
N VAL A 28 -0.86 -17.45 -6.96
CA VAL A 28 0.04 -17.02 -5.88
C VAL A 28 -0.77 -16.78 -4.61
N LYS A 29 -0.88 -17.81 -3.78
CA LYS A 29 -1.57 -17.75 -2.48
C LYS A 29 -0.59 -17.42 -1.36
N ILE A 30 -0.80 -16.27 -0.72
CA ILE A 30 0.01 -15.83 0.42
C ILE A 30 -0.65 -16.37 1.69
N ALA A 31 -0.01 -17.34 2.34
CA ALA A 31 -0.41 -17.82 3.65
C ALA A 31 -0.27 -16.71 4.68
N SER A 32 -1.16 -16.66 5.67
CA SER A 32 -1.15 -15.63 6.71
C SER A 32 -1.03 -14.20 6.17
N PRO A 33 -1.93 -13.75 5.27
CA PRO A 33 -1.74 -12.54 4.45
C PRO A 33 -1.24 -11.33 5.21
N TRP A 34 -1.83 -11.05 6.37
CA TRP A 34 -1.46 -9.90 7.20
C TRP A 34 -0.06 -10.04 7.78
N VAL A 35 0.25 -11.19 8.38
CA VAL A 35 1.55 -11.46 9.01
C VAL A 35 2.66 -11.52 7.96
N SER A 36 2.43 -12.20 6.84
CA SER A 36 3.38 -12.29 5.74
C SER A 36 3.68 -10.92 5.13
N TRP A 37 2.63 -10.11 4.92
CA TRP A 37 2.78 -8.72 4.47
C TRP A 37 3.59 -7.88 5.46
N PHE A 38 3.21 -7.89 6.74
CA PHE A 38 3.89 -7.10 7.77
C PHE A 38 5.35 -7.51 7.91
N LYS A 39 5.65 -8.83 7.95
CA LYS A 39 7.02 -9.35 8.04
C LYS A 39 7.85 -8.89 6.85
N ALA A 40 7.38 -9.08 5.62
CA ALA A 40 8.13 -8.71 4.43
C ALA A 40 8.30 -7.19 4.26
N ALA A 41 7.33 -6.39 4.71
CA ALA A 41 7.41 -4.92 4.67
C ALA A 41 8.25 -4.33 5.80
N SER A 42 8.32 -4.99 6.96
CA SER A 42 8.80 -4.40 8.23
C SER A 42 10.10 -3.62 8.11
N LEU A 43 11.22 -4.28 7.81
CA LEU A 43 12.53 -3.63 7.78
C LEU A 43 12.64 -2.50 6.73
N PRO A 44 12.32 -2.71 5.43
CA PRO A 44 12.41 -1.63 4.45
C PRO A 44 11.43 -0.49 4.74
N ALA A 45 10.20 -0.78 5.15
CA ALA A 45 9.21 0.26 5.46
C ALA A 45 9.60 1.09 6.69
N ILE A 46 10.10 0.47 7.77
CA ILE A 46 10.57 1.18 8.97
C ILE A 46 11.74 2.10 8.62
N ILE A 47 12.72 1.62 7.85
CA ILE A 47 13.85 2.45 7.42
C ILE A 47 13.36 3.61 6.54
N SER A 48 12.46 3.36 5.58
CA SER A 48 11.87 4.41 4.76
C SER A 48 11.02 5.41 5.57
N LEU A 49 10.30 4.96 6.59
CA LEU A 49 9.52 5.82 7.49
C LEU A 49 10.41 6.77 8.29
N LEU A 50 11.59 6.33 8.71
CA LEU A 50 12.56 7.16 9.41
C LEU A 50 13.34 8.06 8.45
N ALA A 51 13.69 7.55 7.26
CA ALA A 51 14.44 8.30 6.26
C ALA A 51 13.61 9.41 5.60
N THR A 52 12.32 9.19 5.34
CA THR A 52 11.47 10.14 4.61
C THR A 52 11.42 11.52 5.27
N PRO A 53 11.10 11.66 6.57
CA PRO A 53 11.11 12.96 7.25
C PRO A 53 12.49 13.61 7.24
N TYR A 54 13.55 12.83 7.46
CA TYR A 54 14.92 13.35 7.47
C TYR A 54 15.33 13.94 6.11
N VAL A 55 15.08 13.19 5.03
CA VAL A 55 15.37 13.65 3.66
C VAL A 55 14.56 14.90 3.33
N LEU A 56 13.24 14.89 3.57
CA LEU A 56 12.37 16.04 3.32
C LEU A 56 12.79 17.27 4.14
N TYR A 57 13.14 17.11 5.41
CA TYR A 57 13.61 18.22 6.25
C TYR A 57 14.90 18.86 5.72
N LYS A 58 15.76 18.09 5.05
CA LYS A 58 17.02 18.60 4.47
C LYS A 58 16.81 19.29 3.11
N ILE A 59 15.96 18.72 2.25
CA ILE A 59 15.76 19.23 0.87
C ILE A 59 14.66 20.28 0.75
N PHE A 60 13.70 20.25 1.67
CA PHE A 60 12.54 21.14 1.73
C PHE A 60 12.26 21.54 3.19
N PRO A 61 13.18 22.26 3.85
CA PRO A 61 13.06 22.61 5.25
C PRO A 61 11.85 23.54 5.48
N PRO A 62 11.12 23.37 6.58
CA PRO A 62 10.09 24.33 6.96
C PRO A 62 10.74 25.69 7.31
N GLU A 63 10.05 26.78 6.98
CA GLU A 63 10.48 28.15 7.32
C GLU A 63 10.54 28.34 8.83
N THR A 64 9.53 27.85 9.54
CA THR A 64 9.45 27.88 11.01
C THR A 64 9.93 26.55 11.57
N LYS A 65 11.04 26.59 12.32
CA LYS A 65 11.67 25.41 12.94
C LYS A 65 11.50 25.35 14.45
N ASP A 66 11.05 26.44 15.04
CA ASP A 66 10.80 26.56 16.47
C ASP A 66 9.40 27.11 16.69
N THR A 67 8.64 26.44 17.54
CA THR A 67 7.28 26.81 17.92
C THR A 67 7.14 26.68 19.43
N PRO A 68 7.79 27.57 20.21
CA PRO A 68 7.89 27.46 21.67
C PRO A 68 6.52 27.48 22.36
N ASP A 69 5.52 28.09 21.72
CA ASP A 69 4.14 28.15 22.22
C ASP A 69 3.31 26.90 21.89
N ALA A 70 3.78 26.01 21.00
CA ALA A 70 3.02 24.84 20.57
C ALA A 70 2.73 23.85 21.71
N PRO A 71 3.66 23.53 22.64
CA PRO A 71 3.36 22.68 23.78
C PRO A 71 2.29 23.28 24.71
N ALA A 72 2.36 24.59 24.96
CA ALA A 72 1.37 25.28 25.79
C ALA A 72 -0.01 25.30 25.11
N ALA A 73 -0.06 25.60 23.81
CA ALA A 73 -1.28 25.57 23.02
C ALA A 73 -1.88 24.15 22.93
N ALA A 74 -1.06 23.12 22.74
CA ALA A 74 -1.51 21.73 22.72
C ALA A 74 -2.04 21.28 24.09
N SER A 75 -1.38 21.66 25.19
CA SER A 75 -1.88 21.37 26.54
C SER A 75 -3.20 22.06 26.82
N GLU A 76 -3.37 23.30 26.36
CA GLU A 76 -4.62 24.05 26.52
C GLU A 76 -5.75 23.41 25.70
N ARG A 77 -5.49 23.03 24.45
CA ARG A 77 -6.46 22.28 23.63
C ARG A 77 -6.80 20.92 24.25
N LEU A 78 -5.84 20.19 24.80
CA LEU A 78 -6.08 18.92 25.49
C LEU A 78 -6.98 19.10 26.73
N LYS A 79 -6.76 20.16 27.52
CA LYS A 79 -7.65 20.51 28.63
C LYS A 79 -9.07 20.82 28.15
N GLN A 80 -9.20 21.53 27.04
CA GLN A 80 -10.50 21.86 26.43
C GLN A 80 -11.23 20.63 25.87
N MET A 81 -10.50 19.62 25.37
CA MET A 81 -11.07 18.35 24.92
C MET A 81 -11.66 17.52 26.07
N GLY A 82 -11.13 17.67 27.29
CA GLY A 82 -11.62 16.97 28.47
C GLY A 82 -11.14 15.52 28.58
N PRO A 83 -11.70 14.72 29.51
CA PRO A 83 -11.31 13.33 29.69
C PRO A 83 -11.75 12.45 28.52
N VAL A 84 -11.00 11.37 28.28
CA VAL A 84 -11.31 10.38 27.23
C VAL A 84 -12.72 9.83 27.44
N THR A 85 -13.54 9.97 26.41
CA THR A 85 -14.94 9.57 26.38
C THR A 85 -15.08 8.05 26.28
N ARG A 86 -16.27 7.55 26.62
CA ARG A 86 -16.59 6.12 26.46
C ARG A 86 -16.41 5.66 25.01
N SER A 87 -16.83 6.47 24.04
CA SER A 87 -16.75 6.12 22.61
C SER A 87 -15.29 6.00 22.14
N GLU A 88 -14.41 6.88 22.62
CA GLU A 88 -12.97 6.79 22.32
C GLU A 88 -12.34 5.53 22.93
N TRP A 89 -12.70 5.15 24.15
CA TRP A 89 -12.25 3.89 24.76
C TRP A 89 -12.72 2.66 23.99
N VAL A 90 -13.97 2.65 23.55
CA VAL A 90 -14.53 1.58 22.72
C VAL A 90 -13.79 1.50 21.38
N MET A 91 -13.49 2.63 20.75
CA MET A 91 -12.72 2.68 19.51
C MET A 91 -11.33 2.07 19.68
N ILE A 92 -10.60 2.47 20.73
CA ILE A 92 -9.27 1.93 21.04
C ILE A 92 -9.34 0.42 21.28
N GLY A 93 -10.28 -0.04 22.12
CA GLY A 93 -10.47 -1.46 22.40
C GLY A 93 -10.79 -2.27 21.16
N THR A 94 -11.65 -1.74 20.29
CA THR A 94 -12.01 -2.38 19.01
C THR A 94 -10.82 -2.47 18.07
N MET A 95 -10.02 -1.41 17.99
CA MET A 95 -8.80 -1.41 17.16
C MET A 95 -7.78 -2.44 17.67
N LEU A 96 -7.55 -2.52 18.99
CA LEU A 96 -6.67 -3.52 19.60
C LEU A 96 -7.17 -4.95 19.36
N LEU A 97 -8.48 -5.18 19.44
CA LEU A 97 -9.09 -6.45 19.11
C LEU A 97 -8.87 -6.82 17.64
N ALA A 98 -9.16 -5.91 16.71
CA ALA A 98 -8.99 -6.13 15.27
C ALA A 98 -7.53 -6.48 14.92
N VAL A 99 -6.57 -5.73 15.47
CA VAL A 99 -5.13 -6.01 15.30
C VAL A 99 -4.77 -7.38 15.87
N SER A 100 -5.28 -7.72 17.06
CA SER A 100 -5.04 -9.03 17.67
C SER A 100 -5.59 -10.17 16.80
N LEU A 101 -6.81 -10.02 16.28
CA LEU A 101 -7.42 -11.00 15.37
C LEU A 101 -6.69 -11.11 14.04
N TRP A 102 -6.11 -10.03 13.52
CA TRP A 102 -5.27 -10.11 12.31
C TRP A 102 -3.94 -10.81 12.56
N ILE A 103 -3.34 -10.65 13.75
CA ILE A 103 -2.09 -11.32 14.13
C ILE A 103 -2.33 -12.81 14.37
N PHE A 104 -3.37 -13.18 15.10
CA PHE A 104 -3.67 -14.56 15.52
C PHE A 104 -4.71 -15.25 14.64
N GLY A 105 -5.14 -14.63 13.54
CA GLY A 105 -6.27 -15.07 12.72
C GLY A 105 -6.14 -16.49 12.21
N ASP A 106 -4.98 -16.89 11.70
CA ASP A 106 -4.78 -18.25 11.19
C ASP A 106 -4.84 -19.31 12.31
N PHE A 107 -4.36 -18.98 13.50
CA PHE A 107 -4.45 -19.87 14.67
C PHE A 107 -5.88 -20.01 15.17
N LEU A 108 -6.65 -18.92 15.10
CA LEU A 108 -8.05 -18.86 15.56
C LEU A 108 -9.06 -19.27 14.48
N GLY A 109 -8.63 -19.51 13.23
CA GLY A 109 -9.52 -19.76 12.09
C GLY A 109 -10.34 -18.53 11.67
N VAL A 110 -9.89 -17.32 12.01
CA VAL A 110 -10.57 -16.05 11.71
C VAL A 110 -9.89 -15.37 10.53
N SER A 111 -10.63 -15.18 9.43
CA SER A 111 -10.12 -14.44 8.28
C SER A 111 -10.04 -12.94 8.57
N SER A 112 -9.17 -12.23 7.83
CA SER A 112 -9.01 -10.77 7.99
C SER A 112 -10.30 -9.98 7.74
N VAL A 113 -11.14 -10.47 6.84
CA VAL A 113 -12.46 -9.88 6.54
C VAL A 113 -13.40 -10.04 7.72
N VAL A 114 -13.45 -11.23 8.33
CA VAL A 114 -14.27 -11.48 9.53
C VAL A 114 -13.83 -10.60 10.69
N ALA A 115 -12.52 -10.45 10.91
CA ALA A 115 -11.99 -9.54 11.94
C ALA A 115 -12.42 -8.08 11.72
N ALA A 116 -12.38 -7.59 10.47
CA ALA A 116 -12.84 -6.24 10.13
C ALA A 116 -14.35 -6.06 10.32
N MET A 117 -15.15 -7.04 9.91
CA MET A 117 -16.61 -7.02 10.08
C MET A 117 -17.03 -7.10 11.54
N LEU A 118 -16.30 -7.86 12.36
CA LEU A 118 -16.51 -7.89 13.81
C LEU A 118 -16.21 -6.52 14.43
N GLY A 119 -15.10 -5.89 14.04
CA GLY A 119 -14.77 -4.54 14.49
C GLY A 119 -15.86 -3.53 14.16
N LEU A 120 -16.32 -3.49 12.91
CA LEU A 120 -17.43 -2.61 12.48
C LEU A 120 -18.71 -2.89 13.28
N SER A 121 -19.03 -4.17 13.50
CA SER A 121 -20.23 -4.58 14.25
C SER A 121 -20.17 -4.09 15.70
N ILE A 122 -19.01 -4.16 16.35
CA ILE A 122 -18.81 -3.65 17.71
C ILE A 122 -19.03 -2.13 17.76
N LEU A 123 -18.47 -1.38 16.80
CA LEU A 123 -18.61 0.07 16.75
C LEU A 123 -20.07 0.51 16.55
N LEU A 124 -20.83 -0.20 15.71
CA LEU A 124 -22.26 0.04 15.50
C LEU A 124 -23.10 -0.33 16.74
N LEU A 125 -22.86 -1.50 17.33
CA LEU A 125 -23.63 -1.97 18.49
C LEU A 125 -23.41 -1.11 19.73
N LEU A 126 -22.20 -0.56 19.91
CA LEU A 126 -21.86 0.29 21.05
C LEU A 126 -22.14 1.78 20.78
N GLY A 127 -22.67 2.13 19.61
CA GLY A 127 -23.07 3.49 19.25
C GLY A 127 -21.88 4.45 19.08
N VAL A 128 -20.71 3.93 18.73
CA VAL A 128 -19.55 4.74 18.34
C VAL A 128 -19.71 5.24 16.90
N LEU A 129 -20.28 4.38 16.05
CA LEU A 129 -20.71 4.72 14.69
C LEU A 129 -22.20 4.46 14.58
N ASN A 130 -22.87 5.28 13.77
CA ASN A 130 -24.25 5.09 13.36
C ASN A 130 -24.29 4.54 11.93
N TRP A 131 -25.42 3.97 11.52
CA TRP A 131 -25.54 3.42 10.17
C TRP A 131 -25.38 4.48 9.07
N ASP A 132 -25.82 5.72 9.34
CA ASP A 132 -25.64 6.83 8.41
C ASP A 132 -24.17 7.21 8.21
N ASP A 133 -23.30 7.00 9.22
CA ASP A 133 -21.86 7.18 9.06
C ASP A 133 -21.32 6.19 8.02
N CYS A 134 -21.76 4.92 8.08
CA CYS A 134 -21.39 3.89 7.10
C CYS A 134 -21.93 4.18 5.69
N LEU A 135 -23.17 4.69 5.58
CA LEU A 135 -23.76 5.04 4.28
C LEU A 135 -23.09 6.26 3.65
N SER A 136 -22.67 7.22 4.46
CA SER A 136 -22.05 8.46 4.01
C SER A 136 -20.54 8.32 3.74
N GLU A 137 -19.93 7.20 4.14
CA GLU A 137 -18.51 6.90 3.88
C GLU A 137 -18.26 6.54 2.40
N LYS A 138 -18.34 7.55 1.53
CA LYS A 138 -18.23 7.42 0.06
C LYS A 138 -16.96 6.72 -0.39
N SER A 139 -15.86 6.87 0.35
CA SER A 139 -14.57 6.26 -0.02
C SER A 139 -14.62 4.73 0.03
N ALA A 140 -15.32 4.15 1.01
CA ALA A 140 -15.51 2.71 1.12
C ALA A 140 -16.36 2.16 -0.03
N TRP A 141 -17.46 2.84 -0.37
CA TRP A 141 -18.37 2.44 -1.46
C TRP A 141 -17.74 2.56 -2.84
N ASP A 142 -17.00 3.64 -3.09
CA ASP A 142 -16.25 3.83 -4.34
C ASP A 142 -15.22 2.71 -4.51
N THR A 143 -14.45 2.42 -3.45
CA THR A 143 -13.47 1.33 -3.43
C THR A 143 -14.12 -0.03 -3.72
N LEU A 144 -15.22 -0.36 -3.04
CA LEU A 144 -15.93 -1.63 -3.22
C LEU A 144 -16.40 -1.79 -4.67
N SER A 145 -16.99 -0.74 -5.25
CA SER A 145 -17.52 -0.74 -6.61
C SER A 145 -16.41 -0.95 -7.65
N TRP A 146 -15.31 -0.20 -7.53
CA TRP A 146 -14.16 -0.34 -8.42
C TRP A 146 -13.52 -1.72 -8.30
N PHE A 147 -13.36 -2.24 -7.09
CA PHE A 147 -12.73 -3.54 -6.88
C PHE A 147 -13.57 -4.68 -7.46
N ALA A 148 -14.90 -4.63 -7.27
CA ALA A 148 -15.80 -5.64 -7.81
C ALA A 148 -15.69 -5.71 -9.34
N VAL A 149 -15.70 -4.56 -10.03
CA VAL A 149 -15.57 -4.50 -11.49
C VAL A 149 -14.18 -4.94 -11.95
N LEU A 150 -13.11 -4.42 -11.35
CA LEU A 150 -11.73 -4.71 -11.77
C LEU A 150 -11.35 -6.17 -11.55
N VAL A 151 -11.66 -6.74 -10.38
CA VAL A 151 -11.42 -8.17 -10.11
C VAL A 151 -12.24 -9.04 -11.07
N GLY A 152 -13.51 -8.67 -11.31
CA GLY A 152 -14.36 -9.36 -12.28
C GLY A 152 -13.77 -9.35 -13.70
N MET A 153 -13.33 -8.18 -14.19
CA MET A 153 -12.70 -8.04 -15.50
C MET A 153 -11.37 -8.78 -15.59
N ALA A 154 -10.51 -8.69 -14.57
CA ALA A 154 -9.24 -9.41 -14.52
C ALA A 154 -9.43 -10.94 -14.57
N GLY A 155 -10.44 -11.45 -13.86
CA GLY A 155 -10.85 -12.85 -13.95
C GLY A 155 -11.26 -13.25 -15.37
N GLN A 156 -12.08 -12.43 -16.05
CA GLN A 156 -12.46 -12.69 -17.44
C GLN A 156 -11.26 -12.65 -18.41
N LEU A 157 -10.37 -11.67 -18.30
CA LEU A 157 -9.15 -11.59 -19.12
C LEU A 157 -8.25 -12.83 -18.94
N THR A 158 -8.18 -13.36 -17.71
CA THR A 158 -7.47 -14.59 -17.40
C THR A 158 -8.16 -15.80 -18.03
N ASN A 159 -9.49 -15.91 -17.88
CA ASN A 159 -10.29 -17.00 -18.45
C ASN A 159 -10.26 -17.03 -19.99
N PHE A 160 -10.24 -15.85 -20.64
CA PHE A 160 -10.07 -15.73 -22.09
C PHE A 160 -8.62 -15.96 -22.57
N GLY A 161 -7.68 -16.20 -21.66
CA GLY A 161 -6.27 -16.47 -21.99
C GLY A 161 -5.47 -15.25 -22.42
N ILE A 162 -6.02 -14.03 -22.33
CA ILE A 162 -5.35 -12.78 -22.72
C ILE A 162 -4.14 -12.52 -21.84
N VAL A 163 -4.28 -12.72 -20.52
CA VAL A 163 -3.18 -12.55 -19.55
C VAL A 163 -2.04 -13.51 -19.88
N THR A 164 -2.34 -14.78 -20.14
CA THR A 164 -1.36 -15.80 -20.53
C THR A 164 -0.68 -15.44 -21.86
N TRP A 165 -1.45 -15.02 -22.86
CA TRP A 165 -0.92 -14.60 -24.16
C TRP A 165 0.08 -13.45 -24.02
N MET A 166 -0.30 -12.36 -23.34
CA MET A 166 0.56 -11.19 -23.18
C MET A 166 1.81 -11.49 -22.35
N SER A 167 1.65 -12.25 -21.27
CA SER A 167 2.77 -12.65 -20.41
C SER A 167 3.79 -13.50 -21.16
N ASN A 168 3.34 -14.37 -22.07
CA ASN A 168 4.23 -15.14 -22.93
C ASN A 168 5.03 -14.28 -23.91
N TYR A 169 4.44 -13.20 -24.47
CA TYR A 169 5.17 -12.27 -25.34
C TYR A 169 6.26 -11.53 -24.57
N VAL A 170 5.94 -10.99 -23.39
CA VAL A 170 6.94 -10.27 -22.60
C VAL A 170 7.98 -11.20 -22.03
N ALA A 171 7.60 -12.42 -21.60
CA ALA A 171 8.57 -13.44 -21.19
C ALA A 171 9.56 -13.76 -22.31
N LYS A 172 9.09 -13.94 -23.55
CA LYS A 172 9.97 -14.13 -24.72
C LYS A 172 10.86 -12.91 -24.99
N PHE A 173 10.30 -11.71 -24.86
CA PHE A 173 11.08 -10.47 -25.00
C PHE A 173 12.18 -10.38 -23.94
N LEU A 174 11.89 -10.64 -22.66
CA LEU A 174 12.89 -10.63 -21.59
C LEU A 174 13.90 -11.77 -21.73
N GLN A 175 13.47 -12.97 -22.14
CA GLN A 175 14.35 -14.10 -22.46
C GLN A 175 15.31 -13.75 -23.61
N SER A 176 14.89 -12.92 -24.57
CA SER A 176 15.77 -12.48 -25.66
C SER A 176 16.99 -11.68 -25.17
N PHE A 177 16.90 -11.06 -23.98
CA PHE A 177 18.02 -10.38 -23.33
C PHE A 177 18.87 -11.32 -22.44
N SER A 178 18.51 -12.60 -22.33
CA SER A 178 19.18 -13.60 -21.47
C SER A 178 19.37 -13.12 -20.02
N LEU A 179 18.41 -12.34 -19.51
CA LEU A 179 18.49 -11.79 -18.17
C LEU A 179 18.31 -12.88 -17.11
N SER A 180 19.10 -12.80 -16.04
CA SER A 180 18.84 -13.56 -14.83
C SER A 180 17.53 -13.10 -14.17
N TRP A 181 16.86 -13.97 -13.42
CA TRP A 181 15.61 -13.61 -12.75
C TRP A 181 15.73 -12.36 -11.84
N PRO A 182 16.86 -12.10 -11.12
CA PRO A 182 16.99 -10.87 -10.33
C PRO A 182 17.07 -9.61 -11.20
N ALA A 183 17.73 -9.70 -12.36
CA ALA A 183 17.80 -8.59 -13.31
C ALA A 183 16.44 -8.31 -13.95
N ALA A 184 15.71 -9.36 -14.33
CA ALA A 184 14.34 -9.26 -14.82
C ALA A 184 13.39 -8.68 -13.76
N PHE A 185 13.50 -9.12 -12.50
CA PHE A 185 12.77 -8.56 -11.37
C PHE A 185 13.03 -7.06 -11.22
N GLY A 186 14.30 -6.63 -11.18
CA GLY A 186 14.63 -5.20 -11.07
C GLY A 186 14.05 -4.36 -12.20
N ALA A 187 14.17 -4.83 -13.45
CA ALA A 187 13.65 -4.14 -14.62
C ALA A 187 12.12 -4.03 -14.58
N LEU A 188 11.42 -5.14 -14.31
CA LEU A 188 9.96 -5.17 -14.23
C LEU A 188 9.43 -4.31 -13.07
N GLN A 189 10.07 -4.34 -11.90
CA GLN A 189 9.69 -3.48 -10.77
C GLN A 189 9.89 -2.00 -11.10
N ALA A 190 11.00 -1.62 -11.74
CA ALA A 190 11.25 -0.24 -12.16
C ALA A 190 10.23 0.22 -13.21
N SER A 191 9.94 -0.60 -14.21
CA SER A 191 8.92 -0.30 -15.23
C SER A 191 7.53 -0.14 -14.60
N TYR A 192 7.14 -1.05 -13.71
CA TYR A 192 5.88 -0.95 -12.96
C TYR A 192 5.82 0.31 -12.11
N PHE A 193 6.93 0.71 -11.50
CA PHE A 193 6.98 1.91 -10.67
C PHE A 193 6.74 3.18 -11.50
N PHE A 194 7.53 3.37 -12.56
CA PHE A 194 7.56 4.64 -13.30
C PHE A 194 6.42 4.81 -14.31
N ILE A 195 5.81 3.73 -14.81
CA ILE A 195 4.62 3.85 -15.67
C ILE A 195 3.46 4.51 -14.94
N HIS A 196 3.49 4.54 -13.60
CA HIS A 196 2.48 5.22 -12.79
C HIS A 196 2.40 6.74 -13.02
N TYR A 197 3.44 7.38 -13.59
CA TYR A 197 3.32 8.76 -14.06
C TYR A 197 2.17 8.96 -15.06
N LEU A 198 1.71 7.90 -15.72
CA LEU A 198 0.60 7.92 -16.67
C LEU A 198 -0.76 7.62 -16.03
N PHE A 199 -0.81 7.42 -14.70
CA PHE A 199 -2.01 7.01 -13.97
C PHE A 199 -2.36 8.01 -12.87
N ALA A 200 -3.65 8.35 -12.79
CA ALA A 200 -4.22 9.21 -11.75
C ALA A 200 -4.74 8.44 -10.52
N SER A 201 -4.50 7.13 -10.44
CA SER A 201 -5.01 6.30 -9.34
C SER A 201 -4.13 5.07 -9.12
N GLN A 202 -3.73 4.84 -7.86
CA GLN A 202 -3.02 3.62 -7.45
C GLN A 202 -3.90 2.39 -7.70
N THR A 203 -5.18 2.45 -7.34
CA THR A 203 -6.16 1.39 -7.61
C THR A 203 -6.32 1.14 -9.10
N GLY A 204 -6.46 2.21 -9.90
CA GLY A 204 -6.57 2.10 -11.35
C GLY A 204 -5.34 1.46 -11.98
N HIS A 205 -4.14 1.81 -11.51
CA HIS A 205 -2.89 1.15 -11.90
C HIS A 205 -2.94 -0.35 -11.58
N VAL A 206 -3.26 -0.73 -10.34
CA VAL A 206 -3.33 -2.14 -9.92
C VAL A 206 -4.29 -2.92 -10.80
N GLY A 207 -5.51 -2.42 -11.01
CA GLY A 207 -6.51 -3.08 -11.85
C GLY A 207 -6.06 -3.27 -13.30
N ALA A 208 -5.30 -2.32 -13.85
CA ALA A 208 -4.85 -2.37 -15.23
C ALA A 208 -3.61 -3.27 -15.44
N LEU A 209 -2.63 -3.20 -14.52
CA LEU A 209 -1.27 -3.69 -14.80
C LEU A 209 -0.76 -4.75 -13.81
N TYR A 210 -1.33 -4.87 -12.61
CA TYR A 210 -0.74 -5.75 -11.58
C TYR A 210 -0.67 -7.22 -12.04
N SER A 211 -1.79 -7.80 -12.51
CA SER A 211 -1.82 -9.20 -12.94
C SER A 211 -0.87 -9.46 -14.11
N ALA A 212 -0.81 -8.52 -15.06
CA ALA A 212 0.12 -8.58 -16.17
C ALA A 212 1.58 -8.63 -15.68
N PHE A 213 1.96 -7.68 -14.82
CA PHE A 213 3.31 -7.62 -14.28
C PHE A 213 3.66 -8.83 -13.40
N LEU A 214 2.72 -9.32 -12.60
CA LEU A 214 2.96 -10.53 -11.80
C LEU A 214 3.19 -11.74 -12.70
N ALA A 215 2.38 -11.94 -13.73
CA ALA A 215 2.56 -13.04 -14.67
C ALA A 215 3.89 -12.93 -15.46
N MET A 216 4.34 -11.72 -15.80
CA MET A 216 5.67 -11.48 -16.38
C MET A 216 6.81 -11.85 -15.43
N HIS A 217 6.68 -11.56 -14.14
CA HIS A 217 7.65 -11.98 -13.12
C HIS A 217 7.71 -13.51 -13.00
N LEU A 218 6.55 -14.18 -12.92
CA LEU A 218 6.47 -15.63 -12.83
C LEU A 218 7.10 -16.31 -14.04
N ALA A 219 6.82 -15.81 -15.25
CA ALA A 219 7.40 -16.32 -16.48
C ALA A 219 8.91 -16.05 -16.62
N SER A 220 9.44 -15.08 -15.87
CA SER A 220 10.88 -14.79 -15.76
C SER A 220 11.57 -15.59 -14.64
N GLY A 221 10.87 -16.53 -14.00
CA GLY A 221 11.42 -17.38 -12.94
C GLY A 221 11.55 -16.72 -11.57
N VAL A 222 10.92 -15.55 -11.36
CA VAL A 222 10.93 -14.88 -10.06
C VAL A 222 10.03 -15.65 -9.07
N PRO A 223 10.46 -15.87 -7.81
CA PRO A 223 9.60 -16.47 -6.79
C PRO A 223 8.27 -15.73 -6.63
N GLY A 224 7.15 -16.45 -6.69
CA GLY A 224 5.83 -15.84 -6.82
C GLY A 224 5.41 -14.94 -5.66
N ILE A 225 5.66 -15.38 -4.42
CA ILE A 225 5.36 -14.58 -3.21
C ILE A 225 6.19 -13.28 -3.20
N LEU A 226 7.48 -13.37 -3.56
CA LEU A 226 8.36 -12.20 -3.67
C LEU A 226 7.82 -11.21 -4.72
N ALA A 227 7.49 -11.68 -5.91
CA ALA A 227 6.98 -10.84 -7.00
C ALA A 227 5.66 -10.15 -6.62
N ALA A 228 4.71 -10.90 -6.05
CA ALA A 228 3.41 -10.38 -5.65
C ALA A 228 3.55 -9.29 -4.57
N LEU A 229 4.31 -9.57 -3.50
CA LEU A 229 4.51 -8.61 -2.42
C LEU A 229 5.27 -7.36 -2.90
N ALA A 230 6.37 -7.53 -3.65
CA ALA A 230 7.16 -6.42 -4.15
C ALA A 230 6.36 -5.48 -5.09
N LEU A 231 5.54 -6.03 -5.99
CA LEU A 231 4.64 -5.22 -6.81
C LEU A 231 3.63 -4.46 -5.94
N ALA A 232 3.03 -5.13 -4.95
CA ALA A 232 2.05 -4.51 -4.07
C ALA A 232 2.65 -3.41 -3.20
N TYR A 233 3.90 -3.55 -2.74
CA TYR A 233 4.61 -2.47 -2.05
C TYR A 233 4.91 -1.30 -2.98
N ASN A 234 5.38 -1.56 -4.20
CA ASN A 234 5.59 -0.50 -5.19
C ASN A 234 4.33 0.31 -5.46
N THR A 235 3.15 -0.33 -5.40
CA THR A 235 1.88 0.37 -5.49
C THR A 235 1.70 1.44 -4.42
N ASN A 236 2.21 1.23 -3.21
CA ASN A 236 2.13 2.21 -2.15
C ASN A 236 3.17 3.33 -2.32
N LEU A 237 4.38 2.95 -2.73
CA LEU A 237 5.54 3.84 -2.83
C LEU A 237 5.41 4.87 -3.95
N PHE A 238 4.82 4.49 -5.08
CA PHE A 238 4.63 5.41 -6.20
C PHE A 238 3.51 6.44 -5.98
N GLY A 239 2.78 6.38 -4.86
CA GLY A 239 1.63 7.25 -4.57
C GLY A 239 1.98 8.73 -4.44
N ALA A 240 3.27 9.05 -4.26
CA ALA A 240 3.77 10.42 -4.13
C ALA A 240 4.55 10.91 -5.37
N LEU A 241 4.46 10.23 -6.53
CA LEU A 241 5.19 10.61 -7.74
C LEU A 241 4.73 11.94 -8.35
N SER A 242 3.42 12.19 -8.34
CA SER A 242 2.79 13.39 -8.86
C SER A 242 1.63 13.81 -7.95
N HIS A 243 1.10 15.01 -8.20
CA HIS A 243 -0.08 15.54 -7.50
C HIS A 243 -1.35 14.71 -7.72
N TYR A 244 -1.42 13.88 -8.77
CA TYR A 244 -2.58 13.02 -9.05
C TYR A 244 -2.31 11.54 -8.82
N SER A 245 -1.10 11.14 -8.42
CA SER A 245 -0.75 9.71 -8.26
C SER A 245 -1.66 8.97 -7.28
N SER A 246 -2.15 9.67 -6.26
CA SER A 246 -3.07 9.11 -5.27
C SER A 246 -4.03 10.15 -4.73
N GLY A 247 -5.11 9.69 -4.08
CA GLY A 247 -6.06 10.57 -3.41
C GLY A 247 -5.40 11.44 -2.34
N GLN A 248 -4.42 10.89 -1.60
CA GLN A 248 -3.66 11.67 -0.61
C GLN A 248 -2.85 12.77 -1.28
N SER A 249 -2.15 12.47 -2.37
CA SER A 249 -1.35 13.46 -3.12
C SER A 249 -2.22 14.57 -3.71
N ALA A 250 -3.42 14.23 -4.20
CA ALA A 250 -4.38 15.22 -4.69
C ALA A 250 -4.88 16.15 -3.58
N VAL A 251 -5.15 15.62 -2.39
CA VAL A 251 -5.54 16.43 -1.22
C VAL A 251 -4.41 17.33 -0.76
N TYR A 252 -3.18 16.82 -0.65
CA TYR A 252 -2.03 17.63 -0.23
C TYR A 252 -1.73 18.76 -1.20
N TYR A 253 -1.76 18.50 -2.51
CA TYR A 253 -1.57 19.54 -3.51
C TYR A 253 -2.76 20.52 -3.56
N GLY A 254 -3.99 20.00 -3.46
CA GLY A 254 -5.21 20.80 -3.46
C GLY A 254 -5.32 21.78 -2.28
N ALA A 255 -4.55 21.58 -1.21
CA ALA A 255 -4.47 22.52 -0.08
C ALA A 255 -3.77 23.85 -0.44
N GLY A 256 -3.06 23.93 -1.58
CA GLY A 256 -2.48 25.18 -2.09
C GLY A 256 -1.17 25.63 -1.42
N TYR A 257 -0.57 24.78 -0.58
CA TYR A 257 0.67 25.11 0.15
C TYR A 257 1.97 24.71 -0.57
N VAL A 258 1.90 23.91 -1.65
CA VAL A 258 3.08 23.37 -2.34
C VAL A 258 2.95 23.64 -3.84
N GLU A 259 4.01 24.19 -4.44
CA GLU A 259 4.03 24.43 -5.88
C GLU A 259 4.08 23.12 -6.67
N LEU A 260 3.50 23.11 -7.87
CA LEU A 260 3.48 21.95 -8.75
C LEU A 260 4.89 21.44 -9.08
N SER A 261 5.85 22.36 -9.27
CA SER A 261 7.23 22.01 -9.58
C SER A 261 7.89 21.24 -8.44
N ASP A 262 7.58 21.61 -7.19
CA ASP A 262 8.10 20.94 -6.00
C ASP A 262 7.46 19.58 -5.80
N VAL A 263 6.16 19.43 -6.09
CA VAL A 263 5.51 18.11 -6.03
C VAL A 263 6.21 17.09 -6.93
N PHE A 264 6.51 17.44 -8.18
CA PHE A 264 7.20 16.52 -9.09
C PHE A 264 8.66 16.28 -8.69
N LYS A 265 9.40 17.33 -8.30
CA LYS A 265 10.80 17.20 -7.87
C LYS A 265 10.91 16.32 -6.62
N LEU A 266 10.16 16.64 -5.57
CA LEU A 266 10.16 15.89 -4.32
C LEU A 266 9.63 14.48 -4.52
N GLY A 267 8.59 14.31 -5.34
CA GLY A 267 8.04 13.01 -5.71
C GLY A 267 9.09 12.11 -6.38
N PHE A 268 9.81 12.63 -7.37
CA PHE A 268 10.88 11.89 -8.04
C PHE A 268 12.06 11.57 -7.09
N ILE A 269 12.52 12.54 -6.30
CA ILE A 269 13.60 12.33 -5.31
C ILE A 269 13.19 11.22 -4.33
N MET A 270 11.98 11.28 -3.78
CA MET A 270 11.49 10.28 -2.84
C MET A 270 11.25 8.92 -3.50
N ALA A 271 10.86 8.88 -4.77
CA ALA A 271 10.78 7.63 -5.53
C ALA A 271 12.15 6.95 -5.66
N MET A 272 13.20 7.72 -5.95
CA MET A 272 14.57 7.18 -6.02
C MET A 272 15.05 6.71 -4.65
N VAL A 273 14.84 7.50 -3.59
CA VAL A 273 15.20 7.13 -2.22
C VAL A 273 14.47 5.85 -1.79
N ASN A 274 13.16 5.78 -1.98
CA ASN A 274 12.39 4.59 -1.62
C ASN A 274 12.78 3.39 -2.48
N SER A 275 12.99 3.55 -3.78
CA SER A 275 13.46 2.46 -4.67
C SER A 275 14.80 1.90 -4.21
N ILE A 276 15.73 2.74 -3.76
CA ILE A 276 17.02 2.30 -3.23
C ILE A 276 16.84 1.57 -1.90
N ILE A 277 16.08 2.14 -0.97
CA ILE A 277 15.85 1.51 0.34
C ILE A 277 15.16 0.16 0.17
N TRP A 278 14.05 0.10 -0.54
CA TRP A 278 13.30 -1.13 -0.78
C TRP A 278 14.06 -2.12 -1.66
N GLY A 279 14.83 -1.65 -2.63
CA GLY A 279 15.68 -2.51 -3.46
C GLY A 279 16.82 -3.15 -2.67
N VAL A 280 17.58 -2.37 -1.89
CA VAL A 280 18.77 -2.85 -1.17
C VAL A 280 18.39 -3.52 0.15
N VAL A 281 17.69 -2.80 1.03
CA VAL A 281 17.26 -3.32 2.34
C VAL A 281 16.25 -4.43 2.15
N GLY A 282 15.28 -4.24 1.25
CA GLY A 282 14.28 -5.27 0.95
C GLY A 282 14.92 -6.54 0.41
N ALA A 283 15.86 -6.46 -0.55
CA ALA A 283 16.57 -7.66 -1.02
C ALA A 283 17.25 -8.42 0.14
N ILE A 284 18.05 -7.74 0.97
CA ILE A 284 18.73 -8.37 2.11
C ILE A 284 17.70 -9.00 3.07
N TRP A 285 16.63 -8.28 3.38
CA TRP A 285 15.61 -8.71 4.32
C TRP A 285 14.79 -9.89 3.80
N TRP A 286 14.35 -9.83 2.54
CA TRP A 286 13.56 -10.88 1.91
C TRP A 286 14.36 -12.16 1.74
N LYS A 287 15.68 -12.07 1.50
CA LYS A 287 16.58 -13.23 1.54
C LYS A 287 16.66 -13.83 2.94
N PHE A 288 16.80 -12.99 3.97
CA PHE A 288 16.80 -13.45 5.37
C PHE A 288 15.49 -14.15 5.76
N LEU A 289 14.36 -13.67 5.24
CA LEU A 289 13.04 -14.29 5.43
C LEU A 289 12.81 -15.56 4.57
N GLY A 290 13.76 -15.93 3.70
CA GLY A 290 13.63 -17.09 2.81
C GLY A 290 12.62 -16.93 1.68
N LEU A 291 12.35 -15.69 1.24
CA LEU A 291 11.47 -15.42 0.09
C LEU A 291 12.13 -15.72 -1.26
N TYR A 292 13.46 -15.86 -1.27
CA TYR A 292 14.28 -16.31 -2.40
C TYR A 292 15.67 -16.78 -1.95
#